data_AF-A0A418NNQ3-F1
#
_entry.id   AF-A0A418NNQ3-F1
#
_cell.length_a   1.000
_cell.length_b   1.000
_cell.length_c   1.000
_cell.angle_alpha   90.00
_cell.angle_beta   90.00
_cell.angle_gamma   90.00
#
_symmetry.space_group_name_H-M   'P 1'
#
loop_
_entity.id
_entity.type
_entity.pdbx_description
1 polymer ?
#
loop_
_entity_poly.entity_id
_entity_poly.type
_entity_poly.pdbx_seq_one_letter_code
_entity_poly.pdbx_strand_id
1 'polypeptide(L)'
;MAELYHPPVKRSVEIAGHKTSISLEPLFWEMLNGVALREGLPLNALVARIDAQRIEAELAPGLATAIRLWLVDDLRRQLDRQSADQ
;
A
#
# COMPACT_ATOMS: atom_id res chain seq x y z
N MET A 1 8.78 -6.21 -19.80
CA MET A 1 9.35 -7.41 -19.12
C MET A 1 10.34 -7.05 -18.02
N ALA A 2 11.16 -6.00 -18.15
CA ALA A 2 12.16 -5.62 -17.14
C ALA A 2 11.61 -4.88 -15.89
N GLU A 3 10.36 -4.40 -15.89
CA GLU A 3 9.82 -3.58 -14.78
C GLU A 3 9.17 -4.37 -13.64
N LEU A 4 8.70 -5.60 -13.90
CA LEU A 4 8.03 -6.39 -12.85
C LEU A 4 9.00 -6.84 -11.75
N TYR A 5 10.19 -7.31 -12.14
CA TYR A 5 11.21 -7.83 -11.24
C TYR A 5 12.27 -6.77 -10.92
N HIS A 6 11.83 -5.67 -10.31
CA HIS A 6 12.71 -4.58 -9.90
C HIS A 6 12.88 -4.55 -8.37
N PRO A 7 14.11 -4.32 -7.84
CA PRO A 7 14.33 -4.22 -6.40
C PRO A 7 13.56 -3.05 -5.75
N PRO A 8 13.39 -3.06 -4.42
CA PRO A 8 12.71 -1.98 -3.71
C PRO A 8 13.37 -0.61 -3.91
N VAL A 9 12.56 0.41 -4.16
CA VAL A 9 12.96 1.82 -4.19
C VAL A 9 12.52 2.49 -2.88
N LYS A 10 13.45 3.15 -2.21
CA LYS A 10 13.23 3.87 -0.96
C LYS A 10 12.60 5.25 -1.24
N ARG A 11 11.54 5.59 -0.52
CA ARG A 11 10.95 6.94 -0.49
C ARG A 11 10.72 7.38 0.96
N SER A 12 10.65 8.69 1.18
CA SER A 12 10.24 9.27 2.46
C SER A 12 8.78 9.69 2.35
N VAL A 13 7.97 9.33 3.33
CA VAL A 13 6.59 9.78 3.50
C VAL A 13 6.45 10.39 4.89
N GLU A 14 5.43 11.21 5.08
CA GLU A 14 5.13 11.78 6.40
C GLU A 14 3.92 11.07 7.01
N ILE A 15 4.07 10.56 8.23
CA ILE A 15 3.02 9.88 8.98
C ILE A 15 2.95 10.56 10.34
N ALA A 16 1.80 11.15 10.69
CA ALA A 16 1.60 11.89 11.95
C ALA A 16 2.71 12.93 12.24
N GLY A 17 3.18 13.64 11.20
CA GLY A 17 4.26 14.64 11.31
C GLY A 17 5.68 14.05 11.37
N HIS A 18 5.83 12.73 11.41
CA HIS A 18 7.13 12.05 11.39
C HIS A 18 7.49 11.57 9.98
N LYS A 19 8.71 11.88 9.54
CA LYS A 19 9.25 11.32 8.29
C LYS A 19 9.59 9.85 8.48
N THR A 20 8.86 8.99 7.78
CA THR A 20 9.06 7.55 7.74
C THR A 20 9.59 7.17 6.37
N SER A 21 10.67 6.39 6.34
CA SER A 21 11.20 5.88 5.09
C SER A 21 10.74 4.46 4.80
N ILE A 22 10.25 4.24 3.58
CA ILE A 22 9.65 2.99 3.15
C ILE A 22 10.35 2.55 1.86
N SER A 23 10.70 1.27 1.77
CA SER A 23 11.24 0.66 0.56
C SER A 23 10.24 -0.32 -0.03
N LEU A 24 9.73 -0.02 -1.23
CA LEU A 24 8.77 -0.84 -1.98
C LEU A 24 9.23 -1.01 -3.42
N GLU A 25 8.90 -2.14 -4.03
CA GLU A 25 9.08 -2.36 -5.46
C GLU A 25 8.25 -1.33 -6.25
N PRO A 26 8.70 -0.89 -7.45
CA PRO A 26 7.98 0.06 -8.28
C PRO A 26 6.50 -0.28 -8.48
N LEU A 27 6.19 -1.56 -8.71
CA LEU A 27 4.81 -2.05 -8.84
C LEU A 27 3.95 -1.66 -7.62
N PHE A 28 4.45 -1.84 -6.41
CA PHE A 28 3.69 -1.48 -5.21
C PHE A 28 3.58 0.02 -5.02
N TRP A 29 4.58 0.81 -5.43
CA TRP A 29 4.44 2.27 -5.46
C TRP A 29 3.35 2.72 -6.43
N GLU A 30 3.29 2.14 -7.62
CA GLU A 30 2.25 2.44 -8.62
C GLU A 30 0.87 2.04 -8.13
N MET A 31 0.72 0.82 -7.59
CA MET A 31 -0.54 0.37 -6.98
C MET A 31 -0.97 1.29 -5.85
N LEU A 32 -0.07 1.67 -4.94
CA LEU A 32 -0.39 2.57 -3.83
C LEU A 32 -0.87 3.95 -4.31
N ASN A 33 -0.21 4.50 -5.33
CA ASN A 33 -0.66 5.74 -5.97
C ASN A 33 -2.02 5.58 -6.66
N GLY A 34 -2.24 4.47 -7.36
CA GLY A 34 -3.52 4.18 -8.02
C GLY A 34 -4.68 4.09 -7.03
N VAL A 35 -4.48 3.44 -5.87
CA VAL A 35 -5.48 3.41 -4.79
C VAL A 35 -5.71 4.81 -4.22
N ALA A 36 -4.66 5.55 -3.90
CA ALA A 36 -4.77 6.91 -3.36
C ALA A 36 -5.59 7.83 -4.29
N LEU A 37 -5.32 7.78 -5.60
CA LEU A 37 -6.07 8.52 -6.61
C LEU A 37 -7.53 8.08 -6.69
N ARG A 38 -7.78 6.77 -6.72
CA ARG A 38 -9.15 6.21 -6.78
C ARG A 38 -9.99 6.58 -5.57
N GLU A 39 -9.38 6.68 -4.39
CA GLU A 39 -10.06 7.06 -3.14
C GLU A 39 -10.06 8.58 -2.88
N GLY A 40 -9.41 9.38 -3.73
CA GLY A 40 -9.29 10.83 -3.52
C GLY A 40 -8.48 11.21 -2.28
N LEU A 41 -7.55 10.36 -1.86
CA LEU A 41 -6.73 10.56 -0.65
C LEU A 41 -5.30 10.96 -1.02
N PRO A 42 -4.65 11.84 -0.25
CA PRO A 42 -3.21 12.02 -0.33
C PRO A 42 -2.48 10.69 -0.03
N LEU A 43 -1.38 10.41 -0.74
CA LEU A 43 -0.58 9.19 -0.55
C LEU A 43 -0.18 8.97 0.92
N ASN A 44 0.26 10.04 1.59
CA ASN A 44 0.63 10.01 3.00
C ASN A 44 -0.55 9.62 3.91
N ALA A 45 -1.76 10.06 3.59
CA ALA A 45 -2.95 9.72 4.35
C ALA A 45 -3.31 8.23 4.18
N LEU A 46 -3.18 7.69 2.96
CA LEU A 46 -3.36 6.25 2.73
C LEU A 46 -2.32 5.43 3.50
N VAL A 47 -1.05 5.84 3.47
CA VAL A 47 0.01 5.16 4.24
C VAL A 47 -0.28 5.24 5.74
N ALA A 48 -0.68 6.39 6.27
CA ALA A 48 -1.02 6.55 7.68
C ALA A 48 -2.22 5.68 8.09
N ARG A 49 -3.22 5.54 7.22
CA ARG A 49 -4.36 4.62 7.45
C ARG A 49 -3.91 3.17 7.54
N ILE A 50 -3.05 2.73 6.62
CA ILE A 50 -2.49 1.37 6.64
C ILE A 50 -1.64 1.18 7.90
N ASP A 51 -0.86 2.19 8.30
CA ASP A 51 -0.04 2.17 9.51
C ASP A 51 -0.88 2.03 10.79
N ALA A 52 -1.99 2.75 10.89
CA ALA A 52 -2.93 2.61 12.00
C ALA A 52 -3.56 1.21 12.05
N GLN A 53 -4.09 0.73 10.91
CA GLN A 53 -4.71 -0.60 10.82
C GLN A 53 -3.74 -1.73 11.18
N ARG A 54 -2.48 -1.66 10.74
CA ARG A 54 -1.50 -2.71 11.05
C ARG A 54 -1.14 -2.77 12.53
N ILE A 55 -1.19 -1.64 13.27
CA ILE A 55 -0.81 -1.59 14.69
C ILE A 55 -1.89 -2.24 15.57
N GLU A 56 -3.12 -2.28 15.09
CA GLU A 56 -4.24 -2.97 15.76
C GLU A 56 -4.18 -4.51 15.58
N ALA A 57 -3.39 -5.03 14.63
CA ALA A 57 -3.27 -6.46 14.38
C ALA A 57 -2.45 -7.16 15.47
N GLU A 58 -2.89 -8.35 15.90
CA GLU A 58 -2.19 -9.19 16.90
C GLU A 58 -0.72 -9.47 16.53
N LEU A 59 -0.45 -9.65 15.24
CA LEU A 59 0.89 -9.85 14.68
C LEU A 59 1.18 -8.78 13.62
N ALA A 60 1.51 -7.58 14.09
CA ALA A 60 1.81 -6.44 13.24
C ALA A 60 3.15 -6.60 12.49
N PRO A 61 3.17 -6.70 11.14
CA PRO A 61 4.41 -6.68 10.39
C PRO A 61 4.96 -5.26 10.28
N GLY A 62 6.20 -5.11 9.78
CA GLY A 62 6.74 -3.81 9.42
C GLY A 62 5.92 -3.12 8.32
N LEU A 63 5.89 -1.78 8.31
CA LEU A 63 5.03 -0.97 7.44
C LEU A 63 5.17 -1.32 5.95
N ALA A 64 6.38 -1.56 5.44
CA ALA A 64 6.56 -1.93 4.04
C ALA A 64 5.90 -3.28 3.70
N THR A 65 5.93 -4.25 4.61
CA THR A 65 5.23 -5.53 4.44
C THR A 65 3.72 -5.34 4.56
N ALA A 66 3.27 -4.55 5.54
CA ALA A 66 1.85 -4.22 5.71
C ALA A 66 1.25 -3.59 4.44
N ILE A 67 1.95 -2.65 3.81
CA ILE A 67 1.50 -2.01 2.56
C ILE A 67 1.34 -3.05 1.44
N ARG A 68 2.31 -3.95 1.26
CA ARG A 68 2.21 -5.01 0.22
C ARG A 68 0.99 -5.89 0.44
N LEU A 69 0.80 -6.38 1.67
CA LEU A 69 -0.34 -7.23 2.03
C LEU A 69 -1.67 -6.51 1.83
N TRP A 70 -1.76 -5.26 2.29
CA TRP A 70 -2.97 -4.45 2.17
C TRP A 70 -3.36 -4.20 0.71
N LEU A 71 -2.39 -3.87 -0.15
CA LEU A 71 -2.63 -3.63 -1.58
C LEU A 71 -3.09 -4.90 -2.33
N VAL A 72 -2.49 -6.04 -2.01
CA VAL A 72 -2.90 -7.33 -2.62
C VAL A 72 -4.29 -7.72 -2.15
N ASP A 73 -4.62 -7.50 -0.88
CA ASP A 73 -5.97 -7.77 -0.36
C ASP A 73 -7.02 -6.80 -0.91
N ASP A 74 -6.67 -5.54 -1.15
CA ASP A 74 -7.52 -4.59 -1.88
C ASP A 74 -7.80 -5.06 -3.32
N LEU A 75 -6.77 -5.49 -4.04
CA LEU A 75 -6.92 -6.07 -5.38
C LEU A 75 -7.78 -7.34 -5.35
N ARG A 76 -7.55 -8.24 -4.39
CA ARG A 76 -8.34 -9.47 -4.21
C ARG A 76 -9.82 -9.14 -4.03
N ARG A 77 -10.15 -8.19 -3.14
CA ARG A 77 -11.54 -7.74 -2.93
C ARG A 77 -12.17 -7.13 -4.18
N GLN A 78 -11.39 -6.47 -5.04
CA GLN A 78 -11.90 -5.93 -6.31
C GLN A 78 -12.25 -7.04 -7.29
N LEU A 79 -11.39 -8.05 -7.42
CA LEU A 79 -11.64 -9.22 -8.27
C LEU A 79 -12.86 -10.01 -7.80
N ASP A 80 -13.01 -10.18 -6.48
CA ASP A 80 -14.17 -10.85 -5.87
C ASP A 80 -15.47 -10.11 -6.21
N ARG A 81 -15.49 -8.76 -6.13
CA ARG A 81 -16.65 -7.94 -6.51
C ARG A 81 -16.98 -8.02 -8.00
N GLN A 82 -15.97 -7.93 -8.86
CA GLN A 82 -16.15 -8.05 -10.31
C GLN A 82 -16.70 -9.41 -10.75
N SER A 83 -16.44 -10.46 -9.97
CA SER A 83 -16.95 -11.81 -10.23
C SER A 83 -18.39 -12.00 -9.74
N ALA A 84 -18.86 -11.19 -8.79
CA ALA A 84 -20.22 -11.24 -8.26
C ALA A 84 -21.21 -10.39 -9.10
N ASP A 85 -20.70 -9.40 -9.83
CA ASP A 85 -21.48 -8.52 -10.71
C ASP A 85 -21.64 -9.08 -12.16
N GLN A 86 -21.04 -10.23 -12.46
CA GLN A 86 -21.15 -10.98 -13.73
C GLN A 86 -22.11 -12.17 -13.58
#